data_AF-A0A378MTI1-F1
#
_entry.id   AF-A0A378MTI1-F1
#
_cell.length_a   1.000
_cell.length_b   1.000
_cell.length_c   1.000
_cell.angle_alpha   90.00
_cell.angle_beta   90.00
_cell.angle_gamma   90.00
#
_symmetry.space_group_name_H-M   'P 1'
#
loop_
_entity.id
_entity.type
_entity.pdbx_description
1 polymer ?
#
loop_
_entity_poly.entity_id
_entity_poly.type
_entity_poly.pdbx_seq_one_letter_code
_entity_poly.pdbx_strand_id
1 'polypeptide(L)'
;MTAATMFASLIAFSAQAGGPKVAYTQPGIDMRTHEAQQAPIHWVSIEQIKESIKDLPPYGVSFDIDDTVAATSGCFHYGKQKIFARRFQLLKKSRFLGRN
;
A
#
# COMPACT_ATOMS: atom_id res chain seq x y z
N MET A 1 2.27 -74.06 15.64
CA MET A 1 1.33 -72.95 15.94
C MET A 1 1.67 -71.82 14.97
N THR A 2 1.28 -71.99 13.71
CA THR A 2 0.11 -71.37 13.04
C THR A 2 0.34 -69.90 12.69
N ALA A 3 0.66 -69.68 11.41
CA ALA A 3 0.83 -68.40 10.70
C ALA A 3 -0.47 -67.59 10.55
N ALA A 4 -1.34 -67.59 11.57
CA ALA A 4 -2.71 -67.08 11.50
C ALA A 4 -2.93 -65.78 12.32
N THR A 5 -1.89 -65.17 12.88
CA THR A 5 -2.07 -64.03 13.83
C THR A 5 -1.38 -62.72 13.42
N MET A 6 -0.92 -62.60 12.17
CA MET A 6 -0.40 -61.33 11.62
C MET A 6 -1.27 -60.81 10.47
N PHE A 7 -2.60 -60.80 10.65
CA PHE A 7 -3.54 -60.22 9.69
C PHE A 7 -4.54 -59.27 10.36
N ALA A 8 -4.08 -58.51 11.36
CA ALA A 8 -4.94 -57.57 12.07
C ALA A 8 -4.16 -56.34 12.56
N SER A 9 -3.81 -55.41 11.66
CA SER A 9 -3.46 -54.01 12.05
C SER A 9 -3.13 -53.08 10.88
N LEU A 10 -3.81 -53.19 9.74
CA LEU A 10 -3.66 -52.20 8.65
C LEU A 10 -5.02 -51.69 8.17
N ILE A 11 -5.72 -50.98 9.06
CA ILE A 11 -6.68 -49.96 8.63
C ILE A 11 -6.34 -48.69 9.42
N ALA A 12 -5.32 -47.97 8.95
CA ALA A 12 -5.17 -46.58 9.32
C ALA A 12 -6.30 -45.81 8.62
N PHE A 13 -7.32 -45.42 9.39
CA PHE A 13 -8.34 -44.48 8.92
C PHE A 13 -7.66 -43.13 8.68
N SER A 14 -7.29 -42.83 7.43
CA SER A 14 -6.97 -41.48 7.00
C SER A 14 -8.24 -40.65 7.13
N ALA A 15 -8.30 -39.76 8.12
CA ALA A 15 -9.37 -38.78 8.23
C ALA A 15 -9.27 -37.81 7.04
N GLN A 16 -9.95 -38.13 5.94
CA GLN A 16 -10.07 -37.22 4.81
C GLN A 16 -11.07 -36.13 5.22
N ALA A 17 -10.58 -34.95 5.60
CA ALA A 17 -11.41 -33.77 5.81
C ALA A 17 -11.93 -33.26 4.43
N GLY A 18 -12.81 -34.05 3.80
CA GLY A 18 -13.43 -33.79 2.52
C GLY A 18 -14.68 -32.91 2.66
N GLY A 19 -14.56 -31.75 3.30
CA GLY A 19 -15.61 -30.74 3.22
C GLY A 19 -15.90 -30.36 1.77
N PRO A 20 -17.10 -29.88 1.43
CA PRO A 20 -17.45 -29.52 0.05
C PRO A 20 -16.43 -28.52 -0.50
N LYS A 21 -15.77 -28.89 -1.61
CA LYS A 21 -14.83 -28.02 -2.30
C LYS A 21 -15.61 -26.83 -2.87
N VAL A 22 -15.46 -25.67 -2.25
CA VAL A 22 -16.00 -24.41 -2.78
C VAL A 22 -15.06 -23.85 -3.85
N ALA A 23 -15.62 -23.19 -4.85
CA ALA A 23 -14.82 -22.51 -5.87
C ALA A 23 -13.96 -21.41 -5.22
N TYR A 24 -12.68 -21.35 -5.58
CA TYR A 24 -11.78 -20.28 -5.14
C TYR A 24 -12.21 -18.95 -5.79
N THR A 25 -12.49 -17.94 -4.98
CA THR A 25 -12.99 -16.61 -5.43
C THR A 25 -11.96 -15.49 -5.32
N GLN A 26 -10.78 -15.78 -4.76
CA GLN A 26 -9.76 -14.76 -4.60
C GLN A 26 -9.01 -14.60 -5.94
N PRO A 27 -8.66 -13.38 -6.36
CA PRO A 27 -8.02 -13.15 -7.65
C PRO A 27 -6.61 -13.74 -7.75
N GLY A 28 -5.96 -14.07 -6.62
CA GLY A 28 -4.56 -14.48 -6.58
C GLY A 28 -3.61 -13.37 -7.08
N ILE A 29 -2.32 -13.62 -6.97
CA ILE A 29 -1.29 -12.80 -7.63
C ILE A 29 -0.18 -13.71 -8.10
N ASP A 30 0.35 -13.45 -9.29
CA ASP A 30 1.53 -14.13 -9.81
C ASP A 30 2.73 -13.16 -9.75
N MET A 31 3.91 -13.68 -9.44
CA MET A 31 5.12 -12.86 -9.30
C MET A 31 5.45 -12.15 -10.61
N ARG A 32 5.29 -12.84 -11.75
CA ARG A 32 5.60 -12.29 -13.06
C ARG A 32 4.68 -11.12 -13.45
N THR A 33 3.40 -11.19 -13.11
CA THR A 33 2.48 -10.05 -13.36
C THR A 33 2.76 -8.88 -12.43
N HIS A 34 3.14 -9.14 -11.18
CA HIS A 34 3.52 -8.09 -10.22
C HIS A 34 4.82 -7.37 -10.61
N GLU A 35 5.84 -8.10 -11.07
CA GLU A 35 7.10 -7.51 -11.53
C GLU A 35 6.91 -6.71 -12.83
N ALA A 36 6.01 -7.14 -13.72
CA ALA A 36 5.70 -6.44 -14.96
C ALA A 36 4.91 -5.13 -14.75
N GLN A 37 4.39 -4.86 -13.55
CA GLN A 37 3.62 -3.65 -13.23
C GLN A 37 4.46 -2.42 -12.92
N GLN A 38 5.79 -2.47 -13.10
CA GLN A 38 6.63 -1.29 -12.94
C GLN A 38 6.26 -0.24 -13.99
N ALA A 39 5.69 0.88 -13.55
CA ALA A 39 5.45 2.03 -14.40
C ALA A 39 6.80 2.62 -14.88
N PRO A 40 6.86 3.21 -16.08
CA PRO A 40 8.06 3.84 -16.62
C PRO A 40 8.36 5.15 -15.89
N ILE A 41 8.89 5.06 -14.66
CA ILE A 41 9.19 6.18 -13.77
C ILE A 41 10.69 6.44 -13.77
N HIS A 42 11.08 7.69 -13.98
CA HIS A 42 12.46 8.14 -13.78
C HIS A 42 12.70 8.41 -12.28
N TRP A 43 13.04 7.36 -11.54
CA TRP A 43 13.39 7.46 -10.13
C TRP A 43 14.75 8.13 -9.97
N VAL A 44 14.81 9.15 -9.10
CA VAL A 44 16.05 9.86 -8.76
C VAL A 44 16.24 9.93 -7.26
N SER A 45 17.49 9.82 -6.80
CA SER A 45 17.88 9.99 -5.40
C SER A 45 18.35 11.43 -5.12
N ILE A 46 18.45 11.77 -3.84
CA ILE A 46 18.99 13.08 -3.41
C ILE A 46 20.44 13.24 -3.87
N GLU A 47 21.24 12.17 -3.81
CA GLU A 47 22.64 12.15 -4.24
C GLU A 47 22.76 12.38 -5.74
N GLN A 48 21.88 11.77 -6.54
CA GLN A 48 21.85 11.99 -7.99
C GLN A 48 21.47 13.43 -8.35
N ILE A 49 20.52 14.02 -7.61
CA ILE A 49 20.15 15.44 -7.77
C ILE A 49 21.31 16.34 -7.36
N LYS A 50 21.99 16.04 -6.24
CA LYS A 50 23.13 16.82 -5.75
C LYS A 50 24.28 16.81 -6.77
N GLU A 51 24.57 15.66 -7.34
CA GLU A 51 25.62 15.51 -8.35
C GLU A 51 25.28 16.26 -9.64
N SER A 52 24.01 16.23 -10.09
CA SER A 52 23.59 16.87 -11.33
C SER A 52 23.66 18.40 -11.31
N ILE A 53 23.70 19.01 -10.11
CA ILE A 53 23.74 20.46 -9.93
C ILE A 53 25.06 20.98 -9.31
N LYS A 54 26.06 20.12 -9.09
CA LYS A 54 27.26 20.44 -8.28
C LYS A 54 28.08 21.62 -8.80
N ASP A 55 28.08 21.83 -10.12
CA ASP A 55 28.87 22.88 -10.79
C ASP A 55 28.02 24.11 -11.16
N LEU A 56 26.74 24.14 -10.75
CA LEU A 56 25.87 25.28 -10.98
C LEU A 56 26.11 26.37 -9.91
N PRO A 57 26.12 27.66 -10.28
CA PRO A 57 26.17 28.75 -9.31
C PRO A 57 24.90 28.75 -8.45
N PRO A 58 24.90 29.35 -7.25
CA PRO A 58 23.69 29.47 -6.44
C PRO A 58 22.52 30.09 -7.21
N TYR A 59 21.35 29.46 -7.13
CA TYR A 59 20.12 29.92 -7.78
C TYR A 59 18.91 29.71 -6.87
N GLY A 60 17.83 30.44 -7.14
CA GLY A 60 16.59 30.30 -6.40
C GLY A 60 15.86 28.99 -6.73
N VAL A 61 15.45 28.26 -5.70
CA VAL A 61 14.56 27.09 -5.81
C VAL A 61 13.35 27.29 -4.90
N SER A 62 12.22 26.69 -5.27
CA SER A 62 10.99 26.70 -4.49
C SER A 62 10.54 25.28 -4.19
N PHE A 63 9.95 25.09 -3.02
CA PHE A 63 9.31 23.85 -2.63
C PHE A 63 7.82 24.08 -2.47
N ASP A 64 7.02 23.12 -2.93
CA ASP A 64 5.65 23.00 -2.43
C ASP A 64 5.67 22.61 -0.94
N ILE A 65 4.59 22.90 -0.23
CA ILE A 65 4.50 22.69 1.22
C ILE A 65 3.76 21.40 1.54
N ASP A 66 2.52 21.30 1.08
CA ASP A 66 1.58 20.28 1.49
C ASP A 66 1.95 18.92 0.90
N ASP A 67 2.19 17.95 1.77
CA ASP A 67 2.63 16.58 1.46
C ASP A 67 3.92 16.50 0.60
N THR A 68 4.69 17.61 0.56
CA THR A 68 6.05 17.68 -0.04
C THR A 68 7.12 17.86 1.04
N VAL A 69 7.08 18.96 1.81
CA VAL A 69 8.01 19.17 2.95
C VAL A 69 7.32 18.98 4.30
N ALA A 70 6.00 19.06 4.35
CA ALA A 70 5.20 18.88 5.55
C ALA A 70 4.06 17.90 5.29
N ALA A 71 3.90 16.90 6.15
CA ALA A 71 2.75 16.01 6.11
C ALA A 71 1.52 16.73 6.70
N THR A 72 0.72 17.36 5.84
CA THR A 72 -0.37 18.26 6.24
C THR A 72 -1.76 17.66 6.04
N SER A 73 -1.87 16.50 5.37
CA SER A 73 -3.12 15.76 5.17
C SER A 73 -4.00 15.63 6.43
N GLY A 74 -3.42 15.45 7.62
CA GLY A 74 -4.17 15.40 8.88
C GLY A 74 -4.90 16.71 9.23
N CYS A 75 -4.27 17.86 8.98
CA CYS A 75 -4.87 19.18 9.21
C CYS A 75 -6.06 19.43 8.27
N PHE A 76 -5.93 19.06 6.99
CA PHE A 76 -7.03 19.13 6.03
C PHE A 76 -8.17 18.18 6.39
N HIS A 77 -7.84 16.97 6.85
CA HIS A 77 -8.84 15.99 7.29
C HIS A 77 -9.64 16.50 8.49
N TYR A 78 -8.96 17.00 9.51
CA TYR A 78 -9.60 17.59 10.68
C TYR A 78 -10.43 18.83 10.32
N GLY A 79 -9.90 19.73 9.49
CA GLY A 79 -10.62 20.89 8.98
C GLY A 79 -11.90 20.50 8.25
N LYS A 80 -11.85 19.44 7.44
CA LYS A 80 -13.02 18.88 6.76
C LYS A 80 -14.06 18.45 7.79
N GLN A 81 -13.69 17.62 8.77
CA GLN A 81 -14.62 17.15 9.80
C GLN A 81 -15.26 18.29 10.61
N LYS A 82 -14.46 19.29 11.04
CA LYS A 82 -14.92 20.38 11.91
C LYS A 82 -15.74 21.45 11.21
N ILE A 83 -15.44 21.76 9.95
CA ILE A 83 -16.08 22.87 9.23
C ILE A 83 -17.18 22.35 8.27
N PHE A 84 -17.11 21.09 7.84
CA PHE A 84 -18.07 20.48 6.91
C PHE A 84 -18.31 18.98 7.14
N ALA A 85 -19.49 18.60 7.61
CA ALA A 85 -19.88 17.19 7.65
C ALA A 85 -20.01 16.52 6.26
N ARG A 86 -20.15 17.28 5.15
CA ARG A 86 -20.50 16.69 3.83
C ARG A 86 -19.94 17.32 2.54
N ARG A 87 -19.07 18.35 2.53
CA ARG A 87 -18.62 18.96 1.24
C ARG A 87 -17.15 19.41 1.18
N PHE A 88 -16.57 19.28 -0.02
CA PHE A 88 -15.23 19.72 -0.45
C PHE A 88 -15.08 21.26 -0.57
N GLN A 89 -15.70 22.04 0.31
CA GLN A 89 -15.67 23.52 0.25
C GLN A 89 -14.70 24.14 1.26
N LEU A 90 -13.98 23.31 2.03
CA LEU A 90 -13.03 23.73 3.06
C LEU A 90 -12.00 24.73 2.55
N LEU A 91 -11.40 24.43 1.39
CA LEU A 91 -10.31 25.21 0.78
C LEU A 91 -10.72 26.64 0.37
N LYS A 92 -12.02 26.96 0.35
CA LYS A 92 -12.50 28.30 0.01
C LYS A 92 -12.81 29.17 1.24
N LYS A 93 -12.66 28.63 2.47
CA LYS A 93 -13.05 29.34 3.69
C LYS A 93 -11.90 30.17 4.25
N SER A 94 -12.12 31.49 4.35
CA SER A 94 -11.18 32.45 4.93
C SER A 94 -10.66 31.99 6.30
N ARG A 95 -11.58 31.57 7.19
CA ARG A 95 -11.25 31.03 8.52
C ARG A 95 -10.30 29.84 8.51
N PHE A 96 -10.47 28.90 7.57
CA PHE A 96 -9.59 27.73 7.48
C PHE A 96 -8.19 28.13 7.00
N LEU A 97 -8.12 29.10 6.09
CA LEU A 97 -6.88 29.63 5.54
C LEU A 97 -6.23 30.70 6.45
N GLY A 98 -6.75 30.92 7.66
CA GLY A 98 -6.25 31.95 8.57
C GLY A 98 -6.37 33.39 8.04
N ARG A 99 -7.25 33.62 7.06
CA ARG A 99 -7.51 34.94 6.46
C ARG A 99 -8.67 35.61 7.20
N ASN A 100 -8.43 36.80 7.75
CA ASN A 100 -9.46 37.66 8.34
C ASN A 100 -10.38 38.23 7.24
#